data_AF-A0A1Y2UZJ4-F1
#
_entry.id   AF-A0A1Y2UZJ4-F1
#
_cell.length_a   1.000
_cell.length_b   1.000
_cell.length_c   1.000
_cell.angle_alpha   90.00
_cell.angle_beta   90.00
_cell.angle_gamma   90.00
#
_symmetry.space_group_name_H-M   'P 1'
#
loop_
_entity.id
_entity.type
_entity.pdbx_description
1 polymer ?
#
loop_
_entity_poly.entity_id
_entity_poly.type
_entity_poly.pdbx_seq_one_letter_code
_entity_poly.pdbx_strand_id
1 'polypeptide(L)'
;PPPASQSYFDQFPDFVPDNSASFDDEFHRFASSQGLVSGSQEYRRERTKAICDELKFYYSSQLDNVAGPSHTIPELSKGSLDERSKLDIYQNMCREIGVDPRDTITDCRRELKKVLVNIIDYIDARRIRKKVEIWDWSNFNEFSKYSLQDEKRIDRNEAKADGGFL
;
A
#
# COMPACT_ATOMS: atom_id res chain seq x y z
N PRO A 1 -25.02 3.19 -11.70
CA PRO A 1 -23.71 2.51 -11.73
C PRO A 1 -22.89 2.90 -10.49
N PRO A 2 -22.15 2.00 -9.81
CA PRO A 2 -21.21 2.50 -8.81
C PRO A 2 -19.92 2.90 -9.52
N PRO A 3 -19.49 4.18 -9.47
CA PRO A 3 -18.11 4.52 -9.74
C PRO A 3 -17.41 4.69 -8.39
N ALA A 4 -16.41 3.87 -8.10
CA ALA A 4 -15.46 4.12 -7.03
C ALA A 4 -14.14 3.50 -7.45
N SER A 5 -13.06 4.27 -7.32
CA SER A 5 -11.69 3.88 -7.61
C SER A 5 -11.42 2.46 -7.15
N GLN A 6 -10.88 1.68 -8.06
CA GLN A 6 -10.79 0.23 -8.00
C GLN A 6 -9.43 -0.17 -7.39
N SER A 7 -9.40 -1.21 -6.55
CA SER A 7 -8.15 -1.84 -6.08
C SER A 7 -7.26 -2.18 -7.28
N TYR A 8 -5.95 -2.39 -7.09
CA TYR A 8 -5.08 -2.81 -8.20
C TYR A 8 -5.68 -3.98 -8.98
N PHE A 9 -6.28 -4.95 -8.27
CA PHE A 9 -6.84 -6.17 -8.85
C PHE A 9 -8.14 -5.93 -9.65
N ASP A 10 -8.92 -4.92 -9.29
CA ASP A 10 -10.17 -4.58 -9.98
C ASP A 10 -9.93 -3.99 -11.39
N GLN A 11 -8.70 -3.57 -11.70
CA GLN A 11 -8.32 -3.03 -13.01
C GLN A 11 -8.28 -4.10 -14.12
N PHE A 12 -8.40 -5.38 -13.77
CA PHE A 12 -8.24 -6.51 -14.68
C PHE A 12 -9.58 -7.23 -14.89
N PRO A 13 -10.24 -7.09 -16.06
CA PRO A 13 -11.59 -7.60 -16.28
C PRO A 13 -11.70 -9.12 -16.24
N ASP A 14 -10.61 -9.83 -16.53
CA ASP A 14 -10.55 -11.31 -16.54
C ASP A 14 -10.15 -11.89 -15.17
N PHE A 15 -9.99 -11.05 -14.15
CA PHE A 15 -9.67 -11.46 -12.79
C PHE A 15 -10.80 -11.03 -11.84
N VAL A 16 -11.27 -11.95 -11.00
CA VAL A 16 -12.31 -11.66 -10.00
C VAL A 16 -11.62 -11.55 -8.64
N PRO A 17 -11.51 -10.33 -8.06
CA PRO A 17 -10.77 -10.14 -6.82
C PRO A 17 -11.47 -10.78 -5.61
N ASP A 18 -10.67 -11.37 -4.72
CA ASP A 18 -11.11 -11.78 -3.37
C ASP A 18 -10.68 -10.74 -2.34
N ASN A 19 -11.65 -9.91 -1.94
CA ASN A 19 -11.45 -8.84 -0.95
C ASN A 19 -11.33 -9.36 0.49
N SER A 20 -11.39 -10.67 0.72
CA SER A 20 -11.15 -11.30 2.03
C SER A 20 -9.80 -11.97 2.15
N ALA A 21 -9.06 -12.08 1.04
CA ALA A 21 -7.70 -12.62 1.00
C ALA A 21 -6.66 -11.56 1.44
N SER A 22 -5.56 -12.04 2.03
CA SER A 22 -4.37 -11.21 2.23
C SER A 22 -3.84 -10.71 0.89
N PHE A 23 -3.05 -9.64 0.90
CA PHE A 23 -2.40 -9.11 -0.29
C PHE A 23 -1.56 -10.19 -0.98
N ASP A 24 -0.80 -10.98 -0.22
CA ASP A 24 0.06 -12.01 -0.78
C ASP A 24 -0.74 -13.14 -1.42
N ASP A 25 -1.78 -13.64 -0.75
CA ASP A 25 -2.66 -14.68 -1.31
C ASP A 25 -3.35 -14.17 -2.59
N GLU A 26 -3.84 -12.94 -2.56
CA GLU A 26 -4.51 -12.34 -3.70
C GLU A 26 -3.56 -12.09 -4.87
N PHE A 27 -2.38 -11.57 -4.59
CA PHE A 27 -1.36 -11.36 -5.60
C PHE A 27 -0.92 -12.67 -6.24
N HIS A 28 -0.81 -13.77 -5.48
CA HIS A 28 -0.51 -15.08 -6.03
C HIS A 28 -1.63 -15.61 -6.94
N ARG A 29 -2.90 -15.44 -6.57
CA ARG A 29 -4.04 -15.77 -7.45
C ARG A 29 -4.00 -14.97 -8.73
N PHE A 30 -3.78 -13.66 -8.62
CA PHE A 30 -3.64 -12.75 -9.75
C PHE A 30 -2.49 -13.18 -10.66
N ALA A 31 -1.27 -13.31 -10.11
CA ALA A 31 -0.08 -13.70 -10.85
C ALA A 31 -0.27 -15.04 -11.60
N SER A 32 -0.91 -16.02 -10.96
CA SER A 32 -1.23 -17.30 -11.58
C SER A 32 -2.22 -17.16 -12.74
N SER A 33 -3.25 -16.33 -12.58
CA SER A 33 -4.24 -16.06 -13.64
C SER A 33 -3.62 -15.35 -14.85
N GLN A 34 -2.60 -14.53 -14.63
CA GLN A 34 -1.87 -13.78 -15.66
C GLN A 34 -0.66 -14.55 -16.23
N GLY A 35 -0.39 -15.76 -15.76
CA GLY A 35 0.76 -16.57 -16.20
C GLY A 35 2.13 -16.01 -15.75
N LEU A 36 2.17 -15.17 -14.73
CA LEU A 36 3.42 -14.59 -14.21
C LEU A 36 4.22 -15.65 -13.44
N VAL A 37 5.45 -15.92 -13.90
CA VAL A 37 6.34 -16.88 -13.25
C VAL A 37 6.87 -16.30 -11.93
N SER A 38 6.64 -17.00 -10.82
CA SER A 38 7.10 -16.59 -9.49
C SER A 38 8.60 -16.32 -9.47
N GLY A 39 8.99 -15.19 -8.88
CA GLY A 39 10.40 -14.77 -8.76
C GLY A 39 11.02 -14.16 -10.02
N SER A 40 10.35 -14.20 -11.17
CA SER A 40 10.76 -13.49 -12.39
C SER A 40 10.78 -11.97 -12.21
N GLN A 41 11.46 -11.25 -13.11
CA GLN A 41 11.49 -9.78 -13.07
C GLN A 41 10.07 -9.19 -13.26
N GLU A 42 9.29 -9.74 -14.19
CA GLU A 42 7.91 -9.31 -14.45
C GLU A 42 7.02 -9.51 -13.22
N TYR A 43 7.14 -10.66 -12.53
CA TYR A 43 6.43 -10.90 -11.27
C TYR A 43 6.80 -9.85 -10.21
N ARG A 44 8.08 -9.54 -10.03
CA ARG A 44 8.53 -8.54 -9.03
C ARG A 44 8.07 -7.13 -9.36
N ARG A 45 8.07 -6.77 -10.64
CA ARG A 45 7.59 -5.49 -11.14
C ARG A 45 6.09 -5.33 -10.92
N GLU A 46 5.29 -6.31 -11.34
CA GLU A 46 3.84 -6.26 -11.13
C GLU A 46 3.49 -6.31 -9.64
N ARG A 47 4.23 -7.08 -8.83
CA ARG A 47 4.04 -7.09 -7.37
C ARG A 47 4.32 -5.73 -6.75
N THR A 48 5.40 -5.08 -7.15
CA THR A 48 5.74 -3.74 -6.66
C THR A 48 4.67 -2.73 -7.04
N LYS A 49 4.18 -2.79 -8.29
CA LYS A 49 3.08 -1.95 -8.75
C LYS A 49 1.81 -2.20 -7.93
N ALA A 50 1.45 -3.46 -7.68
CA ALA A 50 0.30 -3.82 -6.88
C ALA A 50 0.41 -3.29 -5.44
N ILE A 51 1.57 -3.44 -4.78
CA ILE A 51 1.80 -2.89 -3.43
C ILE A 51 1.62 -1.37 -3.43
N CYS A 52 2.24 -0.68 -4.38
CA CYS A 52 2.13 0.77 -4.49
C CYS A 52 0.69 1.22 -4.73
N ASP A 53 -0.01 0.60 -5.67
CA ASP A 53 -1.37 0.98 -6.06
C ASP A 53 -2.38 0.67 -4.95
N GLU A 54 -2.27 -0.48 -4.26
CA GLU A 54 -3.10 -0.82 -3.10
C GLU A 54 -2.91 0.17 -1.95
N LEU A 55 -1.65 0.52 -1.64
CA LEU A 55 -1.37 1.48 -0.58
C LEU A 55 -1.92 2.87 -0.93
N LYS A 56 -1.70 3.32 -2.17
CA LYS A 56 -2.24 4.60 -2.66
C LYS A 56 -3.76 4.58 -2.59
N PHE A 57 -4.41 3.50 -3.02
CA PHE A 57 -5.86 3.36 -2.96
C PHE A 57 -6.37 3.47 -1.52
N TYR A 58 -5.91 2.62 -0.61
CA TYR A 58 -6.45 2.56 0.75
C TYR A 58 -6.18 3.80 1.59
N TYR A 59 -5.05 4.48 1.38
CA TYR A 59 -4.63 5.61 2.19
C TYR A 59 -4.83 6.97 1.51
N SER A 60 -5.23 7.02 0.22
CA SER A 60 -5.78 8.25 -0.39
C SER A 60 -7.27 8.40 -0.10
N SER A 61 -8.02 7.30 -0.05
CA SER A 61 -9.47 7.31 0.16
C SER A 61 -9.92 7.43 1.62
N GLN A 62 -9.01 7.59 2.57
CA GLN A 62 -9.38 7.86 3.97
C GLN A 62 -9.81 9.32 4.18
N LEU A 63 -10.94 9.74 3.56
CA LEU A 63 -11.76 10.84 4.08
C LEU A 63 -13.21 10.88 3.56
N ASP A 64 -13.92 9.75 3.43
CA ASP A 64 -15.39 9.81 3.27
C ASP A 64 -16.14 10.04 4.61
N ASN A 65 -15.44 10.31 5.73
CA ASN A 65 -16.07 10.51 7.05
C ASN A 65 -15.63 11.76 7.82
N VAL A 66 -15.10 12.80 7.17
CA VAL A 66 -14.98 14.13 7.79
C VAL A 66 -15.54 15.19 6.85
N ALA A 67 -16.66 15.78 7.26
CA ALA A 67 -17.34 16.86 6.54
C ALA A 67 -16.39 18.06 6.29
N GLY A 68 -15.96 18.22 5.04
CA GLY A 68 -15.19 19.36 4.55
C GLY A 68 -15.27 19.43 3.02
N PRO A 69 -15.24 20.63 2.40
CA PRO A 69 -15.67 20.80 1.03
C PRO A 69 -14.68 20.17 0.04
N SER A 70 -15.18 19.13 -0.63
CA SER A 70 -14.96 18.76 -2.02
C SER A 70 -13.91 19.61 -2.77
N HIS A 71 -12.67 19.13 -2.80
CA HIS A 71 -11.79 19.44 -3.92
C HIS A 71 -12.07 18.41 -5.02
N THR A 72 -12.66 18.92 -6.09
CA THR A 72 -12.86 18.30 -7.41
C THR A 72 -11.79 17.26 -7.73
N ILE A 73 -12.25 16.03 -7.94
CA ILE A 73 -11.47 14.90 -8.45
C ILE A 73 -10.97 15.24 -9.85
N PRO A 74 -9.65 15.39 -10.07
CA PRO A 74 -9.09 15.25 -11.40
C PRO A 74 -8.99 13.75 -11.69
N GLU A 75 -9.54 13.33 -12.82
CA GLU A 75 -9.40 11.98 -13.35
C GLU A 75 -7.97 11.47 -13.18
N LEU A 76 -7.82 10.23 -12.70
CA LEU A 76 -6.55 9.51 -12.62
C LEU A 76 -5.99 9.33 -14.03
N SER A 77 -5.36 10.39 -14.53
CA SER A 77 -4.35 10.32 -15.56
C SER A 77 -3.13 9.67 -14.95
N LYS A 78 -2.51 8.81 -15.75
CA LYS A 78 -1.30 8.02 -15.56
C LYS A 78 -0.06 8.90 -15.32
N GLY A 79 -0.10 9.75 -14.29
CA GLY A 79 0.89 10.75 -13.93
C GLY A 79 1.19 10.69 -12.44
N SER A 80 2.40 11.09 -12.04
CA SER A 80 2.84 11.04 -10.64
C SER A 80 1.84 11.73 -9.71
N LEU A 81 1.53 11.10 -8.57
CA LEU A 81 0.79 11.77 -7.49
C LEU A 81 1.42 13.13 -7.19
N ASP A 82 0.59 14.16 -7.05
CA ASP A 82 1.08 15.46 -6.60
C ASP A 82 1.51 15.37 -5.13
N GLU A 83 2.38 16.28 -4.70
CA GLU A 83 2.99 16.23 -3.36
C GLU A 83 1.95 16.31 -2.23
N ARG A 84 0.80 16.95 -2.43
CA ARG A 84 -0.26 17.03 -1.42
C ARG A 84 -0.92 15.66 -1.24
N SER A 85 -1.28 15.00 -2.34
CA SER A 85 -1.83 13.64 -2.30
C SER A 85 -0.88 12.64 -1.65
N LYS A 86 0.43 12.77 -1.90
CA LYS A 86 1.44 11.94 -1.21
C LYS A 86 1.47 12.22 0.29
N LEU A 87 1.47 13.50 0.68
CA LEU A 87 1.45 13.89 2.09
C LEU A 87 0.21 13.31 2.80
N ASP A 88 -0.97 13.42 2.19
CA ASP A 88 -2.21 12.90 2.75
C ASP A 88 -2.12 11.38 3.02
N ILE A 89 -1.53 10.62 2.10
CA ILE A 89 -1.28 9.19 2.29
C ILE A 89 -0.38 8.94 3.51
N TYR A 90 0.77 9.63 3.58
CA TYR A 90 1.69 9.48 4.72
C TYR A 90 1.05 9.86 6.05
N GLN A 91 0.24 10.93 6.09
CA GLN A 91 -0.48 11.33 7.29
C GLN A 91 -1.53 10.29 7.69
N ASN A 92 -2.26 9.72 6.74
CA ASN A 92 -3.23 8.65 7.00
C ASN A 92 -2.56 7.38 7.53
N MET A 93 -1.39 7.02 7.00
CA MET A 93 -0.58 5.92 7.53
C MET A 93 -0.12 6.18 8.97
N CYS A 94 0.25 7.42 9.32
CA CYS A 94 0.59 7.79 10.70
C CYS A 94 -0.62 7.58 11.63
N ARG A 95 -1.79 8.11 11.25
CA ARG A 95 -3.02 7.98 12.04
C ARG A 95 -3.42 6.53 12.29
N GLU A 96 -3.29 5.67 11.27
CA GLU A 96 -3.65 4.25 11.35
C GLU A 96 -2.86 3.51 12.44
N ILE A 97 -1.60 3.89 12.66
CA ILE A 97 -0.73 3.30 13.71
C ILE A 97 -0.69 4.13 15.01
N GLY A 98 -1.57 5.12 15.16
CA GLY A 98 -1.65 5.96 16.37
C GLY A 98 -0.52 6.96 16.53
N VAL A 99 0.17 7.33 15.44
CA VAL A 99 1.19 8.36 15.42
C VAL A 99 0.58 9.68 14.93
N ASP A 100 0.90 10.78 15.61
CA ASP A 100 0.44 12.10 15.18
C ASP A 100 1.03 12.47 13.80
N PRO A 101 0.20 12.77 12.80
CA PRO A 101 0.66 13.17 11.47
C PRO A 101 1.42 14.51 11.53
N ARG A 102 2.29 14.74 10.55
CA ARG A 102 3.10 15.96 10.42
C ARG A 102 2.78 16.68 9.11
N ASP A 103 3.19 17.94 9.01
CA ASP A 103 2.87 18.80 7.86
C ASP A 103 3.79 18.56 6.65
N THR A 104 4.80 17.70 6.78
CA THR A 104 5.71 17.34 5.68
C THR A 104 5.86 15.83 5.54
N ILE A 105 6.10 15.37 4.30
CA ILE A 105 6.36 13.96 4.00
C ILE A 105 7.59 13.48 4.78
N THR A 106 8.64 14.29 4.83
CA THR A 106 9.88 13.98 5.53
C THR A 106 9.64 13.74 7.03
N ASP A 107 8.85 14.60 7.67
CA ASP A 107 8.54 14.45 9.09
C ASP A 107 7.62 13.25 9.36
N CYS A 108 6.61 13.00 8.52
CA CYS A 108 5.80 11.79 8.62
C CYS A 108 6.65 10.53 8.50
N ARG A 109 7.54 10.45 7.48
CA ARG A 109 8.47 9.34 7.32
C ARG A 109 9.39 9.17 8.54
N ARG A 110 9.82 10.25 9.18
CA ARG A 110 10.62 10.18 10.41
C ARG A 110 9.83 9.55 11.55
N GLU A 111 8.55 9.89 11.72
CA GLU A 111 7.72 9.30 12.77
C GLU A 111 7.40 7.83 12.47
N LEU A 112 7.04 7.49 11.23
CA LEU A 112 6.80 6.10 10.80
C LEU A 112 8.02 5.19 11.05
N LYS A 113 9.25 5.70 10.84
CA LYS A 113 10.49 4.97 11.12
C LYS A 113 10.71 4.62 12.60
N LYS A 114 9.98 5.23 13.53
CA LYS A 114 10.06 4.91 14.97
C LYS A 114 9.14 3.75 15.36
N VAL A 115 8.37 3.22 14.42
CA VAL A 115 7.43 2.12 14.63
C VAL A 115 7.87 0.94 13.77
N LEU A 116 7.86 -0.25 14.37
CA LEU A 116 8.14 -1.48 13.64
C LEU A 116 6.85 -2.01 13.02
N VAL A 117 6.64 -1.66 11.75
CA VAL A 117 5.46 -2.04 10.97
C VAL A 117 5.89 -2.37 9.54
N ASN A 118 5.30 -3.40 8.94
CA ASN A 118 5.58 -3.76 7.55
C ASN A 118 4.55 -3.12 6.61
N ILE A 119 4.98 -2.81 5.38
CA ILE A 119 4.11 -2.19 4.37
C ILE A 119 2.97 -3.11 3.92
N ILE A 120 3.20 -4.42 3.91
CA ILE A 120 2.16 -5.41 3.60
C ILE A 120 1.11 -5.44 4.72
N ASP A 121 1.51 -5.29 5.98
CA ASP A 121 0.59 -5.25 7.12
C ASP A 121 -0.38 -4.05 7.03
N TYR A 122 0.08 -2.91 6.51
CA TYR A 122 -0.78 -1.76 6.21
C TYR A 122 -1.86 -2.07 5.16
N ILE A 123 -1.51 -2.85 4.14
CA ILE A 123 -2.45 -3.23 3.08
C ILE A 123 -3.42 -4.27 3.62
N ASP A 124 -2.92 -5.32 4.27
CA ASP A 124 -3.72 -6.39 4.85
C ASP A 124 -4.72 -5.85 5.87
N ALA A 125 -4.31 -4.94 6.76
CA ALA A 125 -5.22 -4.28 7.69
C ALA A 125 -6.49 -3.73 7.01
N ARG A 126 -6.35 -3.15 5.81
CA ARG A 126 -7.45 -2.57 5.05
C ARG A 126 -8.21 -3.62 4.24
N ARG A 127 -7.51 -4.57 3.61
CA ARG A 127 -8.12 -5.69 2.87
C ARG A 127 -9.01 -6.54 3.78
N ILE A 128 -8.44 -7.08 4.85
CA ILE A 128 -9.11 -8.02 5.76
C ILE A 128 -9.75 -7.37 6.98
N ARG A 129 -9.84 -6.02 6.99
CA ARG A 129 -10.46 -5.20 8.05
C ARG A 129 -9.95 -5.53 9.46
N LYS A 130 -8.63 -5.64 9.60
CA LYS A 130 -7.95 -5.83 10.87
C LYS A 130 -7.13 -4.59 11.22
N LYS A 131 -6.71 -4.48 12.47
CA LYS A 131 -5.73 -3.45 12.86
C LYS A 131 -4.38 -3.78 12.24
N VAL A 132 -3.62 -2.73 11.93
CA VAL A 132 -2.22 -2.87 11.51
C VAL A 132 -1.42 -3.52 12.65
N GLU A 133 -0.62 -4.52 12.32
CA GLU A 133 0.28 -5.18 13.27
C GLU A 133 1.46 -4.25 13.58
N ILE A 134 1.59 -3.84 14.83
CA ILE A 134 2.71 -3.02 15.31
C ILE A 134 3.57 -3.89 16.22
N TRP A 135 4.83 -4.07 15.83
CA TRP A 135 5.77 -4.91 16.56
C TRP A 135 6.44 -4.13 17.70
N ASP A 136 6.66 -4.81 18.82
CA ASP A 136 7.45 -4.27 19.92
C ASP A 136 8.95 -4.24 19.55
N TRP A 137 9.66 -3.20 19.98
CA TRP A 137 11.10 -3.04 19.71
C TRP A 137 11.97 -4.15 20.31
N SER A 138 11.51 -4.82 21.38
CA SER A 138 12.18 -6.02 21.91
C SER A 138 12.16 -7.20 20.93
N ASN A 139 11.21 -7.22 19.99
CA ASN A 139 11.04 -8.25 18.97
C ASN A 139 11.63 -7.83 17.60
N PHE A 140 12.62 -6.92 17.60
CA PHE A 140 13.21 -6.40 16.37
C PHE A 140 13.79 -7.51 15.48
N ASN A 141 14.39 -8.55 16.06
CA ASN A 141 14.99 -9.64 15.28
C ASN A 141 13.92 -10.47 14.55
N GLU A 142 12.79 -10.72 15.20
CA GLU A 142 11.65 -11.40 14.63
C GLU A 142 11.02 -10.55 13.53
N PHE A 143 10.80 -9.26 13.78
CA PHE A 143 10.30 -8.31 12.79
C PHE A 143 11.23 -8.21 11.57
N SER A 144 12.55 -8.21 11.79
CA SER A 144 13.54 -8.18 10.72
C SER A 144 13.48 -9.46 9.87
N LYS A 145 13.42 -10.63 10.50
CA LYS A 145 13.27 -11.92 9.79
C LYS A 145 11.96 -11.95 9.00
N TYR A 146 10.87 -11.47 9.59
CA TYR A 146 9.57 -11.34 8.93
C TYR A 146 9.66 -10.45 7.70
N SER A 147 10.11 -9.21 7.87
CA SER A 147 10.18 -8.19 6.80
C SER A 147 11.19 -8.50 5.70
N LEU A 148 12.12 -9.43 5.93
CA LEU A 148 13.09 -9.87 4.91
C LEU A 148 12.61 -11.04 4.06
N GLN A 149 11.46 -11.65 4.37
CA GLN A 149 10.82 -12.65 3.51
C GLN A 149 10.45 -12.03 2.15
N ASP A 150 10.53 -12.82 1.07
CA ASP A 150 10.27 -12.33 -0.29
C ASP A 150 8.84 -11.77 -0.45
N GLU A 151 7.88 -12.37 0.24
CA GLU A 151 6.48 -11.96 0.29
C GLU A 151 6.24 -10.76 1.21
N LYS A 152 7.16 -10.44 2.11
CA LYS A 152 7.00 -9.32 3.07
C LYS A 152 7.83 -8.10 2.73
N ARG A 153 8.36 -8.02 1.51
CA ARG A 153 9.17 -6.90 1.04
C ARG A 153 8.82 -6.48 -0.38
N ILE A 154 9.17 -5.24 -0.70
CA ILE A 154 9.14 -4.72 -2.07
C ILE A 154 10.51 -5.02 -2.71
N ASP A 155 10.53 -5.32 -4.01
CA ASP A 155 11.81 -5.42 -4.72
C ASP A 155 12.50 -4.04 -4.76
N ARG A 156 13.73 -3.98 -4.25
CA ARG A 156 14.46 -2.72 -4.07
C ARG A 156 14.74 -2.00 -5.39
N ASN A 157 14.92 -2.72 -6.49
CA ASN A 157 15.23 -2.12 -7.78
C ASN A 157 13.96 -1.56 -8.42
N GLU A 158 12.85 -2.30 -8.33
CA GLU A 158 11.53 -1.84 -8.81
C GLU A 158 11.02 -0.64 -8.00
N ALA A 159 11.19 -0.63 -6.66
CA ALA A 159 10.80 0.50 -5.81
C ALA A 159 11.50 1.81 -6.19
N LYS A 160 12.79 1.74 -6.58
CA LYS A 160 13.55 2.91 -7.04
C LYS A 160 13.07 3.41 -8.40
N ALA A 161 12.61 2.51 -9.27
CA ALA A 161 12.10 2.86 -10.59
C ALA A 161 10.74 3.59 -10.52
N ASP A 162 9.91 3.31 -9.50
CA ASP A 162 8.61 3.97 -9.27
C ASP A 162 8.73 5.40 -8.66
N GLY A 163 9.89 6.05 -8.81
CA GLY A 163 10.12 7.41 -8.33
C GLY A 163 10.21 7.54 -6.81
N GLY A 164 10.39 6.42 -6.08
CA GLY A 164 10.66 6.42 -4.64
C GLY A 164 9.47 6.85 -3.78
N PHE A 165 8.24 6.52 -4.21
CA PHE A 165 7.04 6.73 -3.40
C PHE A 165 7.17 6.06 -2.01
N LEU A 166 7.88 4.93 -1.94
CA LEU A 166 8.21 4.17 -0.71
C LEU A 166 9.72 4.17 -0.42
#